data_AF-A0A850RPX0-F1
#
_entry.id   AF-A0A850RPX0-F1
#
_cell.length_a   1.000
_cell.length_b   1.000
_cell.length_c   1.000
_cell.angle_alpha   90.00
_cell.angle_beta   90.00
_cell.angle_gamma   90.00
#
_symmetry.space_group_name_H-M   'P 1'
#
loop_
_entity.id
_entity.type
_entity.pdbx_description
1 polymer ?
#
loop_
_entity_poly.entity_id
_entity_poly.type
_entity_poly.pdbx_seq_one_letter_code
_entity_poly.pdbx_strand_id
1 'polypeptide(L)'
;MTNATEREQERIRAVNRLLHGACRPLRILRTVAWAPEVKERFLAQGACELPDVTYAAFDPAPTIEAVREARRQIVPVTTIDLWLDRQANAIELSARMLAAVGTSGFFEYGRQLYGEPTAPLRYVAITPLDLAQSVLDTIRNLDHIELNTAPLSYHTAEEVAENLGQAVRAQFGDQAPAIELVDRLSANALATSRAIRIRRGARFTDRDFIQLLHHEAYIHVATSLNGQAQTDLPLLAAGHPGTTRTQEGLAVFAEVISGSIELDRLRRLADRVLAIQMAIDGADFLEVYRYFLERTDDPDQSFENARRVFRGGVITGGAPFTKDLVYLFGLLQVDNFIRAGFAAGRADCLHLLFCGKLDLFDIPALCELYALGLCRPPRFLPPWISDPRYLLAMLTFSVFTSRVSLEPIVDVARKLLDSAPMVRMPANGPERES
;
A
#
# COMPACT_ATOMS: atom_id res chain seq x y z
N MET A 1 26.22 31.73 -22.63
CA MET A 1 25.42 32.09 -21.45
C MET A 1 24.27 31.11 -21.38
N THR A 2 24.29 30.18 -20.42
CA THR A 2 23.20 29.22 -20.18
C THR A 2 21.92 30.02 -19.87
N ASN A 3 20.83 29.75 -20.58
CA ASN A 3 19.57 30.46 -20.39
C ASN A 3 19.04 30.21 -18.96
N ALA A 4 18.24 31.13 -18.39
CA ALA A 4 17.70 31.00 -17.03
C ALA A 4 16.97 29.65 -16.81
N THR A 5 16.26 29.17 -17.83
CA THR A 5 15.59 27.86 -17.82
C THR A 5 16.58 26.69 -17.69
N GLU A 6 17.70 26.73 -18.40
CA GLU A 6 18.71 25.66 -18.35
C GLU A 6 19.36 25.58 -16.97
N ARG A 7 19.68 26.74 -16.37
CA ARG A 7 20.19 26.81 -14.99
C ARG A 7 19.21 26.23 -13.97
N GLU A 8 17.93 26.53 -14.15
CA GLU A 8 16.88 26.00 -13.28
C GLU A 8 16.74 24.48 -13.43
N GLN A 9 16.76 23.96 -14.67
CA GLN A 9 16.74 22.52 -14.91
C GLN A 9 17.96 21.81 -14.29
N GLU A 10 19.15 22.38 -14.39
CA GLU A 10 20.36 21.85 -13.76
C GLU A 10 20.26 21.81 -12.24
N ARG A 11 19.73 22.88 -11.62
CA ARG A 11 19.46 22.94 -10.18
C ARG A 11 18.51 21.83 -9.75
N ILE A 12 17.38 21.67 -10.45
CA ILE A 12 16.40 20.62 -10.16
C ILE A 12 17.06 19.24 -10.22
N ARG A 13 17.81 18.93 -11.29
CA ARG A 13 18.54 17.66 -11.44
C ARG A 13 19.52 17.43 -10.29
N ALA A 14 20.26 18.46 -9.88
CA ALA A 14 21.23 18.38 -8.80
C ALA A 14 20.56 18.03 -7.46
N VAL A 15 19.51 18.76 -7.09
CA VAL A 15 18.72 18.49 -5.88
C VAL A 15 18.12 17.08 -5.92
N ASN A 16 17.58 16.66 -7.07
CA ASN A 16 16.99 15.33 -7.23
C ASN A 16 18.01 14.20 -7.02
N ARG A 17 19.25 14.36 -7.51
CA ARG A 17 20.34 13.39 -7.29
C ARG A 17 20.75 13.32 -5.82
N LEU A 18 20.84 14.46 -5.13
CA LEU A 18 21.16 14.51 -3.70
C LEU A 18 20.11 13.77 -2.87
N LEU A 19 18.83 14.07 -3.10
CA LEU A 19 17.73 13.41 -2.39
C LEU A 19 17.64 11.91 -2.74
N HIS A 20 17.81 11.53 -4.00
CA HIS A 20 17.87 10.11 -4.38
C HIS A 20 19.02 9.37 -3.67
N GLY A 21 20.20 9.99 -3.58
CA GLY A 21 21.33 9.45 -2.82
C GLY A 21 21.00 9.25 -1.34
N ALA A 22 20.33 10.25 -0.73
CA ALA A 22 19.91 10.25 0.66
C ALA A 22 18.90 9.13 0.99
N CYS A 23 18.10 8.67 0.02
CA CYS A 23 17.16 7.56 0.18
C CYS A 23 17.81 6.18 0.26
N ARG A 24 18.96 5.97 -0.38
CA ARG A 24 19.59 4.62 -0.54
C ARG A 24 19.82 3.85 0.78
N PRO A 25 20.28 4.46 1.88
CA PRO A 25 20.46 3.75 3.15
C PRO A 25 19.14 3.45 3.88
N LEU A 26 18.02 4.09 3.53
CA LEU A 26 16.74 4.03 4.25
C LEU A 26 15.94 2.75 3.98
N ARG A 27 16.52 1.58 4.31
CA ARG A 27 15.87 0.27 4.11
C ARG A 27 14.95 -0.09 5.29
N ILE A 28 13.88 0.70 5.50
CA ILE A 28 13.05 0.65 6.71
C ILE A 28 12.66 -0.78 7.13
N LEU A 29 12.01 -1.54 6.25
CA LEU A 29 11.54 -2.89 6.58
C LEU A 29 12.68 -3.87 6.89
N ARG A 30 13.87 -3.65 6.34
CA ARG A 30 15.06 -4.46 6.64
C ARG A 30 15.65 -4.09 8.00
N THR A 31 15.68 -2.80 8.32
CA THR A 31 16.22 -2.29 9.60
C THR A 31 15.36 -2.74 10.79
N VAL A 32 14.03 -2.81 10.62
CA VAL A 32 13.11 -3.24 11.68
C VAL A 32 12.72 -4.73 11.57
N ALA A 33 13.43 -5.51 10.76
CA ALA A 33 13.11 -6.93 10.61
C ALA A 33 13.41 -7.70 11.90
N TRP A 34 12.54 -8.66 12.23
CA TRP A 34 12.79 -9.60 13.32
C TRP A 34 13.32 -10.90 12.73
N ALA A 35 14.21 -11.55 13.48
CA ALA A 35 14.74 -12.85 13.09
C ALA A 35 13.64 -13.93 13.23
N PRO A 36 13.61 -14.99 12.38
CA PRO A 36 12.61 -16.05 12.45
C PRO A 36 12.50 -16.71 13.83
N GLU A 37 13.64 -16.81 14.54
CA GLU A 37 13.77 -17.43 15.86
C GLU A 37 12.97 -16.70 16.95
N VAL A 38 12.61 -15.43 16.72
CA VAL A 38 11.74 -14.67 17.63
C VAL A 38 10.35 -15.28 17.66
N LYS A 39 9.79 -15.62 16.48
CA LYS A 39 8.49 -16.29 16.38
C LYS A 39 8.54 -17.68 16.98
N GLU A 40 9.57 -18.45 16.62
CA GLU A 40 9.72 -19.84 17.07
C GLU A 40 9.78 -19.93 18.59
N ARG A 41 10.55 -19.06 19.27
CA ARG A 41 10.57 -18.98 20.73
C ARG A 41 9.23 -18.57 21.32
N PHE A 42 8.64 -17.50 20.79
CA PHE A 42 7.36 -16.97 21.29
C PHE A 42 6.27 -18.05 21.31
N LEU A 43 6.14 -18.79 20.19
CA LEU A 43 5.16 -19.87 20.09
C LEU A 43 5.54 -21.09 20.95
N ALA A 44 6.83 -21.46 21.01
CA ALA A 44 7.29 -22.56 21.87
C ALA A 44 7.06 -22.31 23.36
N GLN A 45 7.06 -21.05 23.80
CA GLN A 45 6.74 -20.62 25.16
C GLN A 45 5.23 -20.44 25.40
N GLY A 46 4.38 -20.88 24.46
CA GLY A 46 2.93 -20.80 24.59
C GLY A 46 2.36 -19.38 24.46
N ALA A 47 3.08 -18.45 23.83
CA ALA A 47 2.65 -17.06 23.61
C ALA A 47 2.26 -16.33 24.92
N CYS A 48 3.02 -16.58 26.00
CA CYS A 48 2.76 -16.00 27.33
C CYS A 48 3.73 -14.89 27.74
N GLU A 49 4.85 -14.74 27.03
CA GLU A 49 5.90 -13.74 27.32
C GLU A 49 6.07 -12.78 26.14
N LEU A 50 6.45 -11.54 26.43
CA LEU A 50 6.73 -10.55 25.39
C LEU A 50 7.97 -10.99 24.57
N PRO A 51 7.96 -10.81 23.23
CA PRO A 51 9.13 -11.10 22.41
C PRO A 51 10.35 -10.25 22.81
N ASP A 52 11.49 -10.90 23.00
CA ASP A 52 12.77 -10.23 23.19
C ASP A 52 13.42 -9.93 21.83
N VAL A 53 13.55 -8.64 21.50
CA VAL A 53 14.05 -8.16 20.20
C VAL A 53 15.06 -7.05 20.40
N THR A 54 16.20 -7.19 19.72
CA THR A 54 17.24 -6.16 19.65
C THR A 54 17.38 -5.67 18.22
N TYR A 55 17.63 -4.36 18.06
CA TYR A 55 17.78 -3.73 16.77
C TYR A 55 19.21 -3.22 16.57
N ALA A 56 19.70 -3.31 15.34
CA ALA A 56 20.98 -2.72 14.98
C ALA A 56 20.86 -1.19 14.97
N ALA A 57 21.88 -0.50 15.48
CA ALA A 57 21.96 0.96 15.42
C ALA A 57 22.01 1.44 13.96
N PHE A 58 21.30 2.52 13.67
CA PHE A 58 21.28 3.19 12.38
C PHE A 58 21.91 4.59 12.51
N ASP A 59 22.89 4.90 11.67
CA ASP A 59 23.48 6.24 11.60
C ASP A 59 22.70 7.13 10.62
N PRO A 60 22.01 8.18 11.10
CA PRO A 60 21.25 9.07 10.24
C PRO A 60 22.10 10.19 9.62
N ALA A 61 23.34 10.40 10.07
CA ALA A 61 24.13 11.59 9.71
C ALA A 61 24.33 11.73 8.18
N PRO A 62 24.71 10.68 7.42
CA PRO A 62 24.92 10.81 5.98
C PRO A 62 23.64 11.24 5.23
N THR A 63 22.48 10.72 5.63
CA THR A 63 21.19 11.09 5.03
C THR A 63 20.82 12.53 5.39
N ILE A 64 20.98 12.92 6.66
CA ILE A 64 20.66 14.28 7.12
C ILE A 64 21.55 15.32 6.44
N GLU A 65 22.84 15.04 6.27
CA GLU A 65 23.79 15.93 5.59
C GLU A 65 23.43 16.10 4.10
N ALA A 66 23.11 15.01 3.40
CA ALA A 66 22.68 15.07 2.01
C ALA A 66 21.37 15.86 1.83
N VAL A 67 20.40 15.69 2.75
CA VAL A 67 19.16 16.48 2.77
C VAL A 67 19.45 17.95 3.04
N ARG A 68 20.35 18.26 3.97
CA ARG A 68 20.76 19.64 4.27
C ARG A 68 21.39 20.31 3.05
N GLU A 69 22.24 19.60 2.32
CA GLU A 69 22.84 20.11 1.09
C GLU A 69 21.80 20.36 -0.01
N ALA A 70 20.84 19.43 -0.18
CA ALA A 70 19.73 19.62 -1.09
C ALA A 70 18.92 20.89 -0.75
N ARG A 71 18.60 21.11 0.53
CA ARG A 71 17.82 22.27 0.99
C ARG A 71 18.50 23.62 0.78
N ARG A 72 19.83 23.69 0.73
CA ARG A 72 20.55 24.94 0.39
C ARG A 72 20.19 25.47 -1.00
N GLN A 73 19.69 24.59 -1.87
CA GLN A 73 19.31 24.91 -3.24
C GLN A 73 17.79 24.98 -3.43
N ILE A 74 16.98 24.73 -2.38
CA ILE A 74 15.52 24.75 -2.46
C ILE A 74 15.01 26.06 -1.87
N VAL A 75 14.20 26.79 -2.65
CA VAL A 75 13.49 27.98 -2.18
C VAL A 75 11.99 27.68 -2.27
N PRO A 76 11.32 27.27 -1.17
CA PRO A 76 9.99 26.64 -1.18
C PRO A 76 8.86 27.64 -1.47
N VAL A 77 8.89 28.22 -2.67
CA VAL A 77 7.94 29.20 -3.20
C VAL A 77 7.28 28.65 -4.47
N THR A 78 8.06 27.99 -5.34
CA THR A 78 7.56 27.36 -6.56
C THR A 78 6.92 25.99 -6.26
N THR A 79 6.04 25.52 -7.13
CA THR A 79 5.41 24.20 -7.00
C THR A 79 6.46 23.08 -6.94
N ILE A 80 7.51 23.17 -7.76
CA ILE A 80 8.62 22.21 -7.80
C ILE A 80 9.43 22.27 -6.49
N ASP A 81 9.74 23.45 -5.98
CA ASP A 81 10.51 23.58 -4.73
C ASP A 81 9.71 23.11 -3.51
N LEU A 82 8.40 23.38 -3.48
CA LEU A 82 7.49 22.83 -2.47
C LEU A 82 7.43 21.30 -2.53
N TRP A 83 7.49 20.72 -3.73
CA TRP A 83 7.61 19.27 -3.89
C TRP A 83 8.94 18.76 -3.34
N LEU A 84 10.07 19.33 -3.78
CA LEU A 84 11.41 18.92 -3.36
C LEU A 84 11.58 19.01 -1.83
N ASP A 85 11.06 20.06 -1.19
CA ASP A 85 11.14 20.21 0.27
C ASP A 85 10.28 19.16 1.01
N ARG A 86 9.09 18.80 0.49
CA ARG A 86 8.30 17.69 1.06
C ARG A 86 9.06 16.38 0.99
N GLN A 87 9.72 16.09 -0.14
CA GLN A 87 10.53 14.87 -0.26
C GLN A 87 11.71 14.91 0.71
N ALA A 88 12.43 16.04 0.78
CA ALA A 88 13.52 16.26 1.73
C ALA A 88 13.09 16.02 3.19
N ASN A 89 11.93 16.55 3.58
CA ASN A 89 11.35 16.35 4.92
C ASN A 89 11.03 14.88 5.20
N ALA A 90 10.38 14.19 4.26
CA ALA A 90 10.07 12.77 4.42
C ALA A 90 11.34 11.91 4.56
N ILE A 91 12.39 12.22 3.79
CA ILE A 91 13.68 11.50 3.84
C ILE A 91 14.38 11.73 5.19
N GLU A 92 14.44 12.98 5.67
CA GLU A 92 15.04 13.29 6.97
C GLU A 92 14.28 12.63 8.12
N LEU A 93 12.94 12.74 8.15
CA LEU A 93 12.11 12.09 9.16
C LEU A 93 12.30 10.57 9.15
N SER A 94 12.48 9.96 7.97
CA SER A 94 12.77 8.53 7.86
C SER A 94 14.11 8.15 8.49
N ALA A 95 15.15 8.96 8.29
CA ALA A 95 16.46 8.73 8.91
C ALA A 95 16.38 8.84 10.44
N ARG A 96 15.69 9.88 10.93
CA ARG A 96 15.45 10.09 12.37
C ARG A 96 14.61 8.99 13.00
N MET A 97 13.59 8.51 12.28
CA MET A 97 12.78 7.36 12.69
C MET A 97 13.67 6.13 12.87
N LEU A 98 14.52 5.80 11.89
CA LEU A 98 15.41 4.65 11.97
C LEU A 98 16.46 4.75 13.07
N ALA A 99 16.95 5.94 13.38
CA ALA A 99 17.86 6.16 14.49
C ALA A 99 17.19 5.97 15.87
N ALA A 100 15.85 6.03 15.93
CA ALA A 100 15.08 5.94 17.17
C ALA A 100 14.38 4.58 17.37
N VAL A 101 14.71 3.57 16.55
CA VAL A 101 14.13 2.22 16.61
C VAL A 101 14.19 1.64 18.03
N GLY A 102 13.08 1.04 18.48
CA GLY A 102 12.93 0.47 19.82
C GLY A 102 12.59 1.50 20.92
N THR A 103 12.44 2.78 20.56
CA THR A 103 12.08 3.86 21.50
C THR A 103 10.78 4.54 21.07
N SER A 104 10.18 5.35 21.96
CA SER A 104 9.02 6.17 21.60
C SER A 104 9.30 7.17 20.47
N GLY A 105 10.56 7.56 20.27
CA GLY A 105 10.95 8.43 19.15
C GLY A 105 10.66 7.80 17.78
N PHE A 106 10.73 6.47 17.64
CA PHE A 106 10.35 5.79 16.40
C PHE A 106 8.88 6.04 16.05
N PHE A 107 7.99 5.95 17.03
CA PHE A 107 6.57 6.26 16.85
C PHE A 107 6.35 7.73 16.52
N GLU A 108 7.01 8.66 17.20
CA GLU A 108 6.86 10.10 16.96
C GLU A 108 7.21 10.53 15.53
N TYR A 109 8.28 9.96 14.97
CA TYR A 109 8.61 10.19 13.57
C TYR A 109 7.72 9.36 12.62
N GLY A 110 7.36 8.13 13.01
CA GLY A 110 6.48 7.25 12.26
C GLY A 110 5.09 7.84 12.05
N ARG A 111 4.46 8.41 13.08
CA ARG A 111 3.14 9.04 12.97
C ARG A 111 3.14 10.30 12.10
N GLN A 112 4.25 11.04 12.04
CA GLN A 112 4.40 12.15 11.09
C GLN A 112 4.49 11.67 9.63
N LEU A 113 5.11 10.51 9.40
CA LEU A 113 5.31 9.94 8.06
C LEU A 113 4.07 9.19 7.55
N TYR A 114 3.47 8.35 8.39
CA TYR A 114 2.40 7.43 8.00
C TYR A 114 1.01 7.88 8.46
N GLY A 115 0.94 8.82 9.42
CA GLY A 115 -0.29 9.25 10.07
C GLY A 115 -0.55 8.52 11.40
N GLU A 116 -1.66 8.86 12.02
CA GLU A 116 -2.19 8.24 13.25
C GLU A 116 -3.67 7.88 13.06
N PRO A 117 -4.21 6.89 13.78
CA PRO A 117 -5.54 6.38 13.47
C PRO A 117 -6.69 7.37 13.72
N THR A 118 -6.49 8.34 14.62
CA THR A 118 -7.50 9.32 15.03
C THR A 118 -7.35 10.67 14.32
N ALA A 119 -6.31 10.86 13.50
CA ALA A 119 -6.15 12.10 12.75
C ALA A 119 -6.97 12.07 11.45
N PRO A 120 -7.75 13.12 11.15
CA PRO A 120 -8.51 13.18 9.92
C PRO A 120 -7.59 13.26 8.70
N LEU A 121 -8.10 12.78 7.57
CA LEU A 121 -7.40 12.90 6.29
C LEU A 121 -7.37 14.36 5.81
N ARG A 122 -6.34 14.67 5.02
CA ARG A 122 -6.28 15.96 4.32
C ARG A 122 -7.48 16.07 3.37
N TYR A 123 -8.31 17.09 3.60
CA TYR A 123 -9.55 17.38 2.85
C TYR A 123 -10.75 16.45 3.09
N VAL A 124 -10.65 15.47 4.00
CA VAL A 124 -11.77 14.59 4.35
C VAL A 124 -11.83 14.44 5.87
N ALA A 125 -12.99 14.72 6.47
CA ALA A 125 -13.14 14.70 7.94
C ALA A 125 -13.09 13.30 8.57
N ILE A 126 -13.09 12.23 7.76
CA ILE A 126 -13.03 10.86 8.26
C ILE A 126 -11.63 10.52 8.77
N THR A 127 -11.58 9.91 9.96
CA THR A 127 -10.32 9.38 10.49
C THR A 127 -10.07 7.97 10.00
N PRO A 128 -8.83 7.49 10.12
CA PRO A 128 -8.55 6.10 9.89
C PRO A 128 -9.36 5.09 10.68
N LEU A 129 -9.54 5.37 11.95
CA LEU A 129 -10.28 4.51 12.84
C LEU A 129 -11.76 4.45 12.42
N ASP A 130 -12.36 5.58 12.06
CA ASP A 130 -13.75 5.63 11.57
C ASP A 130 -13.95 4.77 10.31
N LEU A 131 -13.02 4.87 9.35
CA LEU A 131 -13.10 4.10 8.12
C LEU A 131 -12.95 2.60 8.39
N ALA A 132 -12.00 2.21 9.24
CA ALA A 132 -11.80 0.81 9.61
C ALA A 132 -13.03 0.25 10.33
N GLN A 133 -13.60 1.00 11.27
CA GLN A 133 -14.82 0.62 11.97
C GLN A 133 -16.00 0.46 11.01
N SER A 134 -16.19 1.40 10.09
CA SER A 134 -17.25 1.33 9.07
C SER A 134 -17.13 0.10 8.17
N VAL A 135 -15.90 -0.28 7.78
CA VAL A 135 -15.65 -1.52 7.03
C VAL A 135 -16.06 -2.74 7.85
N LEU A 136 -15.64 -2.82 9.11
CA LEU A 136 -15.98 -3.95 9.99
C LEU A 136 -17.48 -4.03 10.29
N ASP A 137 -18.15 -2.90 10.52
CA ASP A 137 -19.60 -2.83 10.72
C ASP A 137 -20.36 -3.32 9.49
N THR A 138 -19.91 -2.89 8.30
CA THR A 138 -20.50 -3.34 7.03
C THR A 138 -20.33 -4.84 6.86
N ILE A 139 -19.14 -5.39 7.15
CA ILE A 139 -18.89 -6.83 7.07
C ILE A 139 -19.76 -7.59 8.06
N ARG A 140 -19.87 -7.14 9.32
CA ARG A 140 -20.73 -7.78 10.34
C ARG A 140 -22.19 -7.83 9.92
N ASN A 141 -22.69 -6.78 9.27
CA ASN A 141 -24.06 -6.76 8.75
C ASN A 141 -24.30 -7.78 7.63
N LEU A 142 -23.24 -8.24 6.95
CA LEU A 142 -23.31 -9.29 5.93
C LEU A 142 -23.25 -10.70 6.50
N ASP A 143 -22.81 -10.90 7.76
CA ASP A 143 -22.69 -12.23 8.38
C ASP A 143 -24.06 -12.96 8.48
N HIS A 144 -25.17 -12.22 8.42
CA HIS A 144 -26.52 -12.78 8.40
C HIS A 144 -26.99 -13.25 7.01
N ILE A 145 -26.20 -13.02 5.96
CA ILE A 145 -26.56 -13.36 4.58
C ILE A 145 -25.89 -14.67 4.20
N GLU A 146 -26.68 -15.74 4.02
CA GLU A 146 -26.21 -17.00 3.43
C GLU A 146 -25.92 -16.77 1.94
N LEU A 147 -24.68 -16.42 1.60
CA LEU A 147 -24.22 -16.33 0.22
C LEU A 147 -23.61 -17.66 -0.21
N ASN A 148 -24.23 -18.33 -1.18
CA ASN A 148 -23.62 -19.47 -1.86
C ASN A 148 -22.50 -18.97 -2.79
N THR A 149 -21.27 -18.97 -2.29
CA THR A 149 -20.08 -18.70 -3.11
C THR A 149 -19.62 -19.98 -3.80
N ALA A 150 -19.15 -19.86 -5.04
CA ALA A 150 -18.52 -20.98 -5.73
C ALA A 150 -17.33 -21.51 -4.91
N PRO A 151 -17.06 -22.83 -4.91
CA PRO A 151 -15.91 -23.39 -4.22
C PRO A 151 -14.61 -22.79 -4.78
N LEU A 152 -13.64 -22.57 -3.88
CA LEU A 152 -12.33 -22.05 -4.25
C LEU A 152 -11.62 -23.02 -5.21
N SER A 153 -11.17 -22.48 -6.34
CA SER A 153 -10.21 -23.17 -7.21
C SER A 153 -8.80 -22.85 -6.72
N TYR A 154 -7.94 -23.87 -6.65
CA TYR A 154 -6.54 -23.71 -6.25
C TYR A 154 -5.59 -24.03 -7.40
N HIS A 155 -4.55 -23.22 -7.51
CA HIS A 155 -3.44 -23.36 -8.43
C HIS A 155 -2.15 -23.63 -7.65
N THR A 156 -1.29 -24.43 -8.26
CA THR A 156 0.05 -24.73 -7.75
C THR A 156 0.98 -23.54 -7.93
N ALA A 157 2.07 -23.51 -7.16
CA ALA A 157 3.11 -22.50 -7.31
C ALA A 157 3.71 -22.49 -8.73
N GLU A 158 3.86 -23.67 -9.34
CA GLU A 158 4.38 -23.86 -10.69
C GLU A 158 3.45 -23.29 -11.77
N GLU A 159 2.15 -23.56 -11.69
CA GLU A 159 1.15 -22.99 -12.62
C GLU A 159 1.08 -21.46 -12.50
N VAL A 160 1.09 -20.95 -11.27
CA VAL A 160 1.11 -19.50 -11.01
C VAL A 160 2.39 -18.88 -11.56
N ALA A 161 3.55 -19.53 -11.40
CA ALA A 161 4.82 -19.04 -11.92
C ALA A 161 4.83 -18.96 -13.45
N GLU A 162 4.29 -19.98 -14.13
CA GLU A 162 4.17 -20.00 -15.58
C GLU A 162 3.25 -18.87 -16.09
N ASN A 163 2.02 -18.80 -15.57
CA ASN A 163 1.03 -17.80 -15.97
C ASN A 163 1.50 -16.38 -15.68
N LEU A 164 2.10 -16.16 -14.49
CA LEU A 164 2.65 -14.87 -14.12
C LEU A 164 3.82 -14.50 -15.04
N GLY A 165 4.70 -15.46 -15.35
CA GLY A 165 5.81 -15.27 -16.27
C GLY A 165 5.36 -14.82 -17.66
N GLN A 166 4.29 -15.40 -18.20
CA GLN A 166 3.70 -14.99 -19.47
C GLN A 166 3.14 -13.56 -19.38
N ALA A 167 2.35 -13.26 -18.33
CA ALA A 167 1.72 -11.96 -18.15
C ALA A 167 2.74 -10.83 -17.97
N VAL A 168 3.77 -11.02 -17.13
CA VAL A 168 4.79 -9.98 -16.90
C VAL A 168 5.67 -9.78 -18.14
N ARG A 169 5.95 -10.82 -18.93
CA ARG A 169 6.67 -10.66 -20.21
C ARG A 169 5.84 -9.89 -21.23
N ALA A 170 4.54 -10.17 -21.32
CA ALA A 170 3.65 -9.42 -22.20
C ALA A 170 3.60 -7.93 -21.82
N GLN A 171 3.60 -7.62 -20.53
CA GLN A 171 3.52 -6.24 -20.04
C GLN A 171 4.85 -5.48 -20.11
N PHE A 172 5.97 -6.12 -19.75
CA PHE A 172 7.25 -5.44 -19.52
C PHE A 172 8.33 -5.75 -20.56
N GLY A 173 8.10 -6.74 -21.44
CA GLY A 173 9.07 -7.19 -22.44
C GLY A 173 10.40 -7.60 -21.80
N ASP A 174 11.51 -7.11 -22.35
CA ASP A 174 12.87 -7.41 -21.88
C ASP A 174 13.17 -6.88 -20.46
N GLN A 175 12.31 -6.01 -19.92
CA GLN A 175 12.44 -5.49 -18.56
C GLN A 175 11.57 -6.25 -17.55
N ALA A 176 10.94 -7.35 -17.95
CA ALA A 176 10.12 -8.16 -17.06
C ALA A 176 10.93 -8.69 -15.87
N PRO A 177 10.35 -8.70 -14.66
CA PRO A 177 10.98 -9.31 -13.50
C PRO A 177 11.13 -10.82 -13.72
N ALA A 178 12.21 -11.39 -13.22
CA ALA A 178 12.39 -12.84 -13.16
C ALA A 178 11.31 -13.48 -12.27
N ILE A 179 10.82 -14.66 -12.66
CA ILE A 179 9.94 -15.47 -11.81
C ILE A 179 10.78 -16.57 -11.18
N GLU A 180 10.82 -16.62 -9.85
CA GLU A 180 11.68 -17.52 -9.09
C GLU A 180 10.84 -18.37 -8.13
N LEU A 181 10.93 -19.70 -8.24
CA LEU A 181 10.38 -20.61 -7.23
C LEU A 181 11.41 -20.81 -6.10
N VAL A 182 11.02 -20.54 -4.86
CA VAL A 182 11.90 -20.61 -3.69
C VAL A 182 11.30 -21.48 -2.59
N ASP A 183 12.15 -22.16 -1.81
CA ASP A 183 11.67 -23.10 -0.79
C ASP A 183 11.21 -22.39 0.50
N ARG A 184 11.82 -21.24 0.83
CA ARG A 184 11.52 -20.49 2.06
C ARG A 184 11.15 -19.06 1.75
N LEU A 185 9.94 -18.69 2.17
CA LEU A 185 9.40 -17.34 2.13
C LEU A 185 8.40 -17.17 3.28
N SER A 186 8.35 -15.98 3.90
CA SER A 186 7.41 -15.69 4.99
C SER A 186 5.96 -15.51 4.51
N ALA A 187 5.76 -15.34 3.21
CA ALA A 187 4.46 -15.23 2.54
C ALA A 187 4.38 -16.25 1.38
N ASN A 188 3.27 -16.28 0.67
CA ASN A 188 3.15 -17.13 -0.52
C ASN A 188 3.96 -16.57 -1.72
N ALA A 189 4.06 -15.24 -1.83
CA ALA A 189 4.88 -14.59 -2.84
C ALA A 189 5.50 -13.28 -2.32
N LEU A 190 6.60 -12.84 -2.95
CA LEU A 190 7.27 -11.56 -2.69
C LEU A 190 7.77 -10.97 -4.00
N ALA A 191 7.40 -9.72 -4.30
CA ALA A 191 7.86 -9.04 -5.49
C ALA A 191 8.91 -7.97 -5.20
N THR A 192 9.79 -7.79 -6.17
CA THR A 192 10.73 -6.69 -6.31
C THR A 192 10.72 -6.25 -7.77
N SER A 193 11.31 -5.10 -8.08
CA SER A 193 11.44 -4.64 -9.47
C SER A 193 12.22 -5.59 -10.38
N ARG A 194 12.97 -6.55 -9.82
CA ARG A 194 13.81 -7.50 -10.58
C ARG A 194 13.30 -8.92 -10.57
N ALA A 195 12.55 -9.31 -9.55
CA ALA A 195 12.09 -10.68 -9.39
C ALA A 195 10.79 -10.75 -8.59
N ILE A 196 9.90 -11.67 -8.98
CA ILE A 196 8.77 -12.12 -8.19
C ILE A 196 9.05 -13.56 -7.75
N ARG A 197 9.19 -13.73 -6.44
CA ARG A 197 9.48 -15.01 -5.81
C ARG A 197 8.19 -15.66 -5.34
N ILE A 198 8.00 -16.92 -5.66
CA ILE A 198 6.83 -17.73 -5.31
C ILE A 198 7.31 -18.89 -4.45
N ARG A 199 6.66 -19.10 -3.30
CA ARG A 199 7.02 -20.17 -2.36
C ARG A 199 6.56 -21.52 -2.91
N ARG A 200 7.49 -22.47 -3.03
CA ARG A 200 7.18 -23.84 -3.43
C ARG A 200 6.21 -24.48 -2.44
N GLY A 201 5.22 -25.20 -2.95
CA GLY A 201 4.18 -25.85 -2.14
C GLY A 201 3.09 -24.89 -1.62
N ALA A 202 3.17 -23.59 -1.88
CA ALA A 202 2.05 -22.69 -1.62
C ALA A 202 0.89 -22.98 -2.58
N ARG A 203 -0.34 -22.80 -2.08
CA ARG A 203 -1.58 -22.88 -2.86
C ARG A 203 -2.13 -21.48 -3.06
N PHE A 204 -2.58 -21.20 -4.27
CA PHE A 204 -3.10 -19.90 -4.67
C PHE A 204 -4.51 -20.04 -5.21
N THR A 205 -5.41 -19.16 -4.81
CA THR A 205 -6.74 -19.04 -5.42
C THR A 205 -6.65 -18.34 -6.79
N ASP A 206 -7.75 -18.36 -7.55
CA ASP A 206 -7.90 -17.52 -8.75
C ASP A 206 -7.72 -16.03 -8.42
N ARG A 207 -8.22 -15.60 -7.25
CA ARG A 207 -8.09 -14.23 -6.75
C ARG A 207 -6.65 -13.89 -6.33
N ASP A 208 -5.92 -14.83 -5.73
CA ASP A 208 -4.52 -14.61 -5.33
C ASP A 208 -3.63 -14.33 -6.55
N PHE A 209 -3.84 -15.03 -7.67
CA PHE A 209 -3.11 -14.77 -8.91
C PHE A 209 -3.38 -13.36 -9.43
N ILE A 210 -4.66 -12.97 -9.53
CA ILE A 210 -5.05 -11.64 -10.02
C ILE A 210 -4.52 -10.56 -9.09
N GLN A 211 -4.60 -10.74 -7.76
CA GLN A 211 -4.03 -9.84 -6.78
C GLN A 211 -2.52 -9.71 -6.99
N LEU A 212 -1.78 -10.82 -7.09
CA LEU A 212 -0.33 -10.79 -7.30
C LEU A 212 0.05 -10.04 -8.59
N LEU A 213 -0.67 -10.28 -9.68
CA LEU A 213 -0.44 -9.62 -10.96
C LEU A 213 -0.73 -8.12 -10.89
N HIS A 214 -1.88 -7.72 -10.36
CA HIS A 214 -2.31 -6.33 -10.35
C HIS A 214 -1.60 -5.51 -9.27
N HIS A 215 -1.50 -6.02 -8.04
CA HIS A 215 -0.86 -5.33 -6.91
C HIS A 215 0.65 -5.26 -7.10
N GLU A 216 1.31 -6.41 -7.29
CA GLU A 216 2.77 -6.45 -7.26
C GLU A 216 3.38 -6.07 -8.61
N ALA A 217 2.96 -6.73 -9.69
CA ALA A 217 3.53 -6.46 -11.01
C ALA A 217 3.06 -5.11 -11.58
N TYR A 218 1.75 -4.94 -11.78
CA TYR A 218 1.24 -3.77 -12.52
C TYR A 218 1.31 -2.45 -11.74
N ILE A 219 1.48 -2.47 -10.41
CA ILE A 219 1.75 -1.27 -9.63
C ILE A 219 3.21 -1.22 -9.18
N HIS A 220 3.67 -2.11 -8.31
CA HIS A 220 4.99 -1.96 -7.68
C HIS A 220 6.16 -2.11 -8.66
N VAL A 221 6.13 -3.11 -9.54
CA VAL A 221 7.16 -3.29 -10.57
C VAL A 221 7.06 -2.18 -11.62
N ALA A 222 5.87 -1.90 -12.15
CA ALA A 222 5.67 -0.87 -13.18
C ALA A 222 6.18 0.51 -12.76
N THR A 223 5.77 1.00 -11.58
CA THR A 223 6.22 2.29 -11.04
C THR A 223 7.72 2.30 -10.73
N SER A 224 8.31 1.16 -10.34
CA SER A 224 9.76 1.06 -10.15
C SER A 224 10.53 1.18 -11.47
N LEU A 225 10.07 0.49 -12.52
CA LEU A 225 10.68 0.55 -13.86
C LEU A 225 10.51 1.94 -14.49
N ASN A 226 9.33 2.54 -14.37
CA ASN A 226 9.09 3.90 -14.85
C ASN A 226 9.96 4.91 -14.12
N GLY A 227 10.05 4.82 -12.80
CA GLY A 227 10.91 5.69 -12.00
C GLY A 227 12.40 5.56 -12.38
N GLN A 228 12.87 4.34 -12.66
CA GLN A 228 14.24 4.10 -13.16
C GLN A 228 14.49 4.73 -14.54
N ALA A 229 13.46 4.88 -15.38
CA ALA A 229 13.55 5.53 -16.67
C ALA A 229 13.63 7.07 -16.58
N GLN A 230 13.34 7.66 -15.41
CA GLN A 230 13.41 9.11 -15.16
C GLN A 230 14.85 9.55 -14.88
N THR A 231 15.67 9.70 -15.93
CA THR A 231 17.11 10.03 -15.79
C THR A 231 17.38 11.40 -15.16
N ASP A 232 16.47 12.35 -15.37
CA ASP A 232 16.57 13.71 -14.82
C ASP A 232 15.98 13.82 -13.41
N LEU A 233 15.12 12.86 -13.04
CA LEU A 233 14.39 12.82 -11.77
C LEU A 233 14.56 11.46 -11.07
N PRO A 234 15.81 11.04 -10.73
CA PRO A 234 16.07 9.72 -10.17
C PRO A 234 15.36 9.47 -8.82
N LEU A 235 14.91 10.51 -8.13
CA LEU A 235 14.11 10.38 -6.90
C LEU A 235 12.82 9.58 -7.13
N LEU A 236 12.23 9.68 -8.33
CA LEU A 236 11.03 8.91 -8.70
C LEU A 236 11.29 7.39 -8.76
N ALA A 237 12.54 6.92 -8.75
CA ALA A 237 12.87 5.51 -8.61
C ALA A 237 12.91 5.02 -7.15
N ALA A 238 12.93 5.93 -6.18
CA ALA A 238 13.12 5.61 -4.77
C ALA A 238 11.78 5.60 -4.00
N GLY A 239 11.38 4.42 -3.52
CA GLY A 239 10.29 4.32 -2.56
C GLY A 239 10.76 4.78 -1.18
N HIS A 240 10.07 5.74 -0.58
CA HIS A 240 10.28 6.16 0.80
C HIS A 240 8.92 6.44 1.49
N PRO A 241 8.87 6.69 2.80
CA PRO A 241 7.60 6.85 3.52
C PRO A 241 6.67 7.91 2.94
N GLY A 242 7.23 9.01 2.42
CA GLY A 242 6.47 10.08 1.76
C GLY A 242 5.65 9.64 0.55
N THR A 243 6.07 8.59 -0.16
CA THR A 243 5.34 8.05 -1.33
C THR A 243 4.56 6.78 -1.00
N THR A 244 4.81 6.16 0.17
CA THR A 244 4.33 4.82 0.48
C THR A 244 2.81 4.75 0.49
N ARG A 245 2.13 5.76 1.05
CA ARG A 245 0.66 5.79 1.12
C ARG A 245 0.01 5.72 -0.27
N THR A 246 0.46 6.57 -1.18
CA THR A 246 -0.06 6.59 -2.56
C THR A 246 0.24 5.28 -3.29
N GLN A 247 1.43 4.71 -3.12
CA GLN A 247 1.83 3.47 -3.78
C GLN A 247 1.01 2.25 -3.31
N GLU A 248 0.86 2.09 -2.00
CA GLU A 248 0.04 1.02 -1.43
C GLU A 248 -1.45 1.25 -1.75
N GLY A 249 -1.89 2.51 -1.77
CA GLY A 249 -3.25 2.88 -2.20
C GLY A 249 -3.55 2.52 -3.65
N LEU A 250 -2.64 2.80 -4.57
CA LEU A 250 -2.75 2.40 -5.98
C LEU A 250 -2.80 0.88 -6.12
N ALA A 251 -2.02 0.17 -5.30
CA ALA A 251 -1.97 -1.29 -5.30
C ALA A 251 -3.30 -1.90 -4.80
N VAL A 252 -3.85 -1.42 -3.69
CA VAL A 252 -5.16 -1.88 -3.20
C VAL A 252 -6.29 -1.44 -4.13
N PHE A 253 -6.23 -0.24 -4.73
CA PHE A 253 -7.19 0.19 -5.75
C PHE A 253 -7.15 -0.73 -6.98
N ALA A 254 -5.96 -1.20 -7.38
CA ALA A 254 -5.81 -2.19 -8.44
C ALA A 254 -6.45 -3.54 -8.08
N GLU A 255 -6.48 -3.93 -6.79
CA GLU A 255 -7.23 -5.11 -6.33
C GLU A 255 -8.75 -4.91 -6.49
N VAL A 256 -9.26 -3.71 -6.17
CA VAL A 256 -10.68 -3.36 -6.34
C VAL A 256 -11.09 -3.39 -7.82
N ILE A 257 -10.36 -2.68 -8.68
CA ILE A 257 -10.75 -2.53 -10.09
C ILE A 257 -10.59 -3.84 -10.90
N SER A 258 -9.73 -4.74 -10.45
CA SER A 258 -9.56 -6.08 -11.04
C SER A 258 -10.54 -7.11 -10.50
N GLY A 259 -11.31 -6.77 -9.46
CA GLY A 259 -12.21 -7.71 -8.79
C GLY A 259 -11.49 -8.84 -8.05
N SER A 260 -10.27 -8.59 -7.58
CA SER A 260 -9.48 -9.56 -6.79
C SER A 260 -9.54 -9.32 -5.28
N ILE A 261 -10.04 -8.17 -4.84
CA ILE A 261 -10.24 -7.89 -3.42
C ILE A 261 -11.44 -8.66 -2.87
N GLU A 262 -11.28 -9.23 -1.67
CA GLU A 262 -12.33 -9.99 -0.95
C GLU A 262 -12.65 -9.35 0.41
N LEU A 263 -13.78 -9.74 1.01
CA LEU A 263 -14.18 -9.23 2.33
C LEU A 263 -13.14 -9.51 3.41
N ASP A 264 -12.51 -10.68 3.39
CA ASP A 264 -11.45 -11.01 4.35
C ASP A 264 -10.22 -10.12 4.16
N ARG A 265 -9.89 -9.75 2.92
CA ARG A 265 -8.82 -8.78 2.66
C ARG A 265 -9.16 -7.41 3.27
N LEU A 266 -10.39 -6.92 3.11
CA LEU A 266 -10.84 -5.67 3.74
C LEU A 266 -10.83 -5.75 5.27
N ARG A 267 -11.32 -6.86 5.84
CA ARG A 267 -11.28 -7.14 7.28
C ARG A 267 -9.86 -7.05 7.84
N ARG A 268 -8.91 -7.75 7.23
CA ARG A 268 -7.49 -7.73 7.65
C ARG A 268 -6.87 -6.34 7.58
N LEU A 269 -7.25 -5.51 6.59
CA LEU A 269 -6.77 -4.13 6.51
C LEU A 269 -7.36 -3.26 7.63
N ALA A 270 -8.65 -3.43 7.94
CA ALA A 270 -9.32 -2.71 9.03
C ALA A 270 -8.80 -3.14 10.41
N ASP A 271 -8.68 -4.44 10.68
CA ASP A 271 -8.18 -4.96 11.96
C ASP A 271 -6.76 -4.45 12.28
N ARG A 272 -5.92 -4.24 11.26
CA ARG A 272 -4.58 -3.63 11.44
C ARG A 272 -4.65 -2.19 11.93
N VAL A 273 -5.64 -1.41 11.48
CA VAL A 273 -5.85 -0.04 11.95
C VAL A 273 -6.28 -0.07 13.43
N LEU A 274 -7.22 -0.94 13.78
CA LEU A 274 -7.66 -1.12 15.16
C LEU A 274 -6.51 -1.57 16.06
N ALA A 275 -5.71 -2.54 15.63
CA ALA A 275 -4.56 -3.03 16.39
C ALA A 275 -3.48 -1.95 16.61
N ILE A 276 -3.24 -1.07 15.63
CA ILE A 276 -2.37 0.09 15.81
C ILE A 276 -2.95 1.04 16.86
N GLN A 277 -4.26 1.31 16.81
CA GLN A 277 -4.92 2.15 17.81
C GLN A 277 -4.84 1.55 19.22
N MET A 278 -5.12 0.25 19.37
CA MET A 278 -4.96 -0.47 20.65
C MET A 278 -3.54 -0.31 21.21
N ALA A 279 -2.53 -0.47 20.36
CA ALA A 279 -1.15 -0.32 20.79
C ALA A 279 -0.78 1.14 21.14
N ILE A 280 -1.36 2.14 20.48
CA ILE A 280 -1.24 3.56 20.88
C ILE A 280 -1.87 3.78 22.26
N ASP A 281 -3.01 3.16 22.53
CA ASP A 281 -3.75 3.26 23.80
C ASP A 281 -3.08 2.48 24.95
N GLY A 282 -1.97 1.80 24.68
CA GLY A 282 -1.14 1.14 25.69
C GLY A 282 -1.17 -0.38 25.66
N ALA A 283 -1.91 -1.00 24.73
CA ALA A 283 -1.90 -2.46 24.59
C ALA A 283 -0.50 -2.95 24.20
N ASP A 284 -0.03 -4.00 24.87
CA ASP A 284 1.25 -4.62 24.57
C ASP A 284 1.16 -5.63 23.41
N PHE A 285 2.30 -6.23 23.05
CA PHE A 285 2.36 -7.23 21.98
C PHE A 285 1.44 -8.44 22.23
N LEU A 286 1.32 -8.90 23.49
CA LEU A 286 0.51 -10.08 23.82
C LEU A 286 -0.97 -9.79 23.64
N GLU A 287 -1.43 -8.62 24.06
CA GLU A 287 -2.82 -8.19 23.91
C GLU A 287 -3.21 -8.07 22.44
N VAL A 288 -2.36 -7.45 21.62
CA VAL A 288 -2.59 -7.35 20.17
C VAL A 288 -2.48 -8.71 19.48
N TYR A 289 -1.58 -9.59 19.92
CA TYR A 289 -1.51 -10.97 19.43
C TYR A 289 -2.81 -11.72 19.71
N ARG A 290 -3.33 -11.66 20.94
CA ARG A 290 -4.60 -12.30 21.33
C ARG A 290 -5.78 -11.75 20.53
N TYR A 291 -5.81 -10.44 20.28
CA TYR A 291 -6.79 -9.80 19.41
C TYR A 291 -6.83 -10.40 18.00
N PHE A 292 -5.66 -10.67 17.40
CA PHE A 292 -5.59 -11.34 16.10
C PHE A 292 -5.90 -12.84 16.18
N LEU A 293 -5.53 -13.50 17.28
CA LEU A 293 -5.79 -14.93 17.47
C LEU A 293 -7.28 -15.21 17.52
N GLU A 294 -8.05 -14.39 18.24
CA GLU A 294 -9.51 -14.47 18.29
C GLU A 294 -10.18 -14.32 16.90
N ARG A 295 -9.50 -13.68 15.95
CA ARG A 295 -10.04 -13.38 14.61
C ARG A 295 -9.60 -14.37 13.53
N THR A 296 -8.41 -14.94 13.68
CA THR A 296 -7.79 -15.76 12.64
C THR A 296 -7.78 -17.24 12.98
N ASP A 297 -7.84 -17.59 14.28
CA ASP A 297 -7.60 -18.95 14.78
C ASP A 297 -6.27 -19.57 14.29
N ASP A 298 -5.32 -18.71 13.91
CA ASP A 298 -4.00 -19.10 13.39
C ASP A 298 -2.91 -18.37 14.20
N PRO A 299 -2.16 -19.09 15.07
CA PRO A 299 -1.07 -18.53 15.86
C PRO A 299 0.05 -17.89 15.03
N ASP A 300 0.43 -18.49 13.92
CA ASP A 300 1.50 -17.99 13.05
C ASP A 300 1.06 -16.68 12.38
N GLN A 301 -0.16 -16.64 11.84
CA GLN A 301 -0.72 -15.45 11.21
C GLN A 301 -0.92 -14.32 12.23
N SER A 302 -1.38 -14.66 13.44
CA SER A 302 -1.60 -13.71 14.53
C SER A 302 -0.30 -13.06 14.99
N PHE A 303 0.76 -13.86 15.13
CA PHE A 303 2.09 -13.34 15.44
C PHE A 303 2.59 -12.38 14.36
N GLU A 304 2.45 -12.75 13.08
CA GLU A 304 2.89 -11.88 11.99
C GLU A 304 2.10 -10.56 11.94
N ASN A 305 0.79 -10.58 12.21
CA ASN A 305 0.00 -9.36 12.30
C ASN A 305 0.41 -8.48 13.49
N ALA A 306 0.59 -9.05 14.69
CA ALA A 306 1.09 -8.29 15.85
C ALA A 306 2.51 -7.74 15.61
N ARG A 307 3.40 -8.55 15.04
CA ARG A 307 4.76 -8.12 14.66
C ARG A 307 4.75 -6.91 13.72
N ARG A 308 3.82 -6.82 12.79
CA ARG A 308 3.72 -5.65 11.89
C ARG A 308 3.42 -4.36 12.65
N VAL A 309 2.63 -4.44 13.73
CA VAL A 309 2.29 -3.32 14.62
C VAL A 309 3.48 -2.92 15.49
N PHE A 310 4.27 -3.87 16.01
CA PHE A 310 5.31 -3.58 16.99
C PHE A 310 6.74 -3.48 16.45
N ARG A 311 7.04 -4.00 15.26
CA ARG A 311 8.40 -3.96 14.72
C ARG A 311 8.89 -2.52 14.59
N GLY A 312 10.04 -2.22 15.19
CA GLY A 312 10.61 -0.89 15.26
C GLY A 312 10.09 -0.02 16.41
N GLY A 313 8.91 -0.31 16.94
CA GLY A 313 8.28 0.43 18.06
C GLY A 313 8.56 -0.18 19.44
N VAL A 314 7.78 0.24 20.43
CA VAL A 314 7.86 -0.21 21.83
C VAL A 314 6.90 -1.40 22.05
N ILE A 315 7.45 -2.56 22.40
CA ILE A 315 6.72 -3.84 22.54
C ILE A 315 5.72 -3.85 23.71
N THR A 316 5.92 -3.00 24.73
CA THR A 316 5.04 -2.86 25.89
C THR A 316 3.87 -1.88 25.67
N GLY A 317 3.62 -1.45 24.43
CA GLY A 317 2.56 -0.50 24.09
C GLY A 317 2.97 0.98 24.17
N GLY A 318 2.05 1.86 23.80
CA GLY A 318 2.14 3.33 23.81
C GLY A 318 2.87 3.95 22.62
N ALA A 319 3.69 3.18 21.88
CA ALA A 319 4.47 3.70 20.76
C ALA A 319 4.71 2.65 19.64
N PRO A 320 3.66 2.25 18.89
CA PRO A 320 3.76 1.24 17.84
C PRO A 320 4.30 1.79 16.51
N PHE A 321 4.38 0.93 15.50
CA PHE A 321 4.67 1.28 14.12
C PHE A 321 3.38 1.54 13.34
N THR A 322 3.16 2.78 12.88
CA THR A 322 1.92 3.20 12.22
C THR A 322 1.89 2.94 10.70
N LYS A 323 2.89 2.25 10.11
CA LYS A 323 2.98 2.08 8.65
C LYS A 323 1.70 1.51 8.04
N ASP A 324 1.10 0.51 8.66
CA ASP A 324 0.01 -0.25 8.03
C ASP A 324 -1.30 0.55 7.87
N LEU A 325 -1.36 1.79 8.38
CA LEU A 325 -2.40 2.75 8.00
C LEU A 325 -2.40 3.01 6.47
N VAL A 326 -1.25 2.97 5.82
CA VAL A 326 -1.10 3.35 4.39
C VAL A 326 -2.02 2.61 3.42
N TYR A 327 -2.50 1.40 3.74
CA TYR A 327 -3.26 0.57 2.81
C TYR A 327 -4.71 1.06 2.66
N LEU A 328 -5.50 1.01 3.74
CA LEU A 328 -6.91 1.40 3.70
C LEU A 328 -7.05 2.91 3.43
N PHE A 329 -6.16 3.72 3.99
CA PHE A 329 -6.13 5.17 3.72
C PHE A 329 -5.66 5.50 2.32
N GLY A 330 -4.63 4.81 1.86
CA GLY A 330 -4.17 4.96 0.48
C GLY A 330 -5.27 4.63 -0.50
N LEU A 331 -6.04 3.56 -0.28
CA LEU A 331 -7.17 3.18 -1.12
C LEU A 331 -8.18 4.33 -1.23
N LEU A 332 -8.64 4.87 -0.09
CA LEU A 332 -9.61 5.96 -0.07
C LEU A 332 -9.07 7.23 -0.76
N GLN A 333 -7.81 7.58 -0.52
CA GLN A 333 -7.19 8.76 -1.14
C GLN A 333 -7.05 8.62 -2.65
N VAL A 334 -6.62 7.45 -3.12
CA VAL A 334 -6.47 7.17 -4.56
C VAL A 334 -7.83 7.15 -5.26
N ASP A 335 -8.83 6.47 -4.68
CA ASP A 335 -10.19 6.44 -5.22
C ASP A 335 -10.77 7.87 -5.32
N ASN A 336 -10.69 8.66 -4.25
CA ASN A 336 -11.13 10.05 -4.25
C ASN A 336 -10.38 10.91 -5.26
N PHE A 337 -9.06 10.75 -5.37
CA PHE A 337 -8.26 11.52 -6.33
C PHE A 337 -8.65 11.21 -7.77
N ILE A 338 -8.84 9.93 -8.12
CA ILE A 338 -9.24 9.51 -9.46
C ILE A 338 -10.64 10.07 -9.79
N ARG A 339 -11.59 9.96 -8.86
CA ARG A 339 -12.96 10.50 -9.01
C ARG A 339 -12.97 12.01 -9.16
N ALA A 340 -12.24 12.72 -8.29
CA ALA A 340 -12.16 14.17 -8.32
C ALA A 340 -11.46 14.66 -9.59
N GLY A 341 -10.37 14.00 -9.99
CA GLY A 341 -9.66 14.28 -11.25
C GLY A 341 -10.56 14.10 -12.47
N PHE A 342 -11.34 13.02 -12.51
CA PHE A 342 -12.33 12.80 -13.57
C PHE A 342 -13.41 13.88 -13.58
N ALA A 343 -14.01 14.19 -12.42
CA ALA A 343 -15.05 15.22 -12.30
C ALA A 343 -14.54 16.63 -12.66
N ALA A 344 -13.26 16.92 -12.40
CA ALA A 344 -12.61 18.18 -12.75
C ALA A 344 -12.13 18.24 -14.22
N GLY A 345 -12.38 17.20 -15.03
CA GLY A 345 -11.92 17.13 -16.41
C GLY A 345 -10.39 16.98 -16.56
N ARG A 346 -9.71 16.51 -15.51
CA ARG A 346 -8.25 16.34 -15.44
C ARG A 346 -7.78 14.89 -15.49
N ALA A 347 -8.47 14.08 -16.29
CA ALA A 347 -8.10 12.67 -16.52
C ALA A 347 -6.72 12.54 -17.20
N ASP A 348 -6.21 13.61 -17.84
CA ASP A 348 -4.85 13.71 -18.37
C ASP A 348 -3.79 13.42 -17.30
N CYS A 349 -4.03 13.83 -16.05
CA CYS A 349 -3.10 13.63 -14.95
C CYS A 349 -2.97 12.18 -14.48
N LEU A 350 -3.89 11.27 -14.83
CA LEU A 350 -3.88 9.90 -14.31
C LEU A 350 -2.61 9.14 -14.72
N HIS A 351 -2.07 9.43 -15.90
CA HIS A 351 -0.84 8.81 -16.38
C HIS A 351 0.36 9.23 -15.52
N LEU A 352 0.37 10.46 -15.00
CA LEU A 352 1.48 10.97 -14.20
C LEU A 352 1.65 10.21 -12.88
N LEU A 353 0.59 9.58 -12.36
CA LEU A 353 0.65 8.70 -11.18
C LEU A 353 1.60 7.51 -11.35
N PHE A 354 1.94 7.18 -12.58
CA PHE A 354 2.79 6.04 -12.93
C PHE A 354 4.18 6.44 -13.38
N CYS A 355 4.54 7.73 -13.40
CA CYS A 355 5.89 8.19 -13.76
C CYS A 355 6.99 7.63 -12.85
N GLY A 356 6.63 7.19 -11.64
CA GLY A 356 7.51 6.52 -10.69
C GLY A 356 6.84 6.30 -9.33
N LYS A 357 7.65 6.29 -8.28
CA LYS A 357 7.21 6.35 -6.88
C LYS A 357 6.97 7.82 -6.51
N LEU A 358 5.73 8.17 -6.19
CA LEU A 358 5.29 9.54 -5.90
C LEU A 358 4.10 9.55 -4.96
N ASP A 359 3.77 10.72 -4.43
CA ASP A 359 2.51 11.00 -3.74
C ASP A 359 1.50 11.73 -4.63
N LEU A 360 0.20 11.54 -4.38
CA LEU A 360 -0.89 12.23 -5.12
C LEU A 360 -0.69 13.76 -5.16
N PHE A 361 -0.17 14.35 -4.08
CA PHE A 361 0.07 15.79 -3.99
C PHE A 361 1.29 16.27 -4.78
N ASP A 362 2.05 15.37 -5.41
CA ASP A 362 3.20 15.69 -6.25
C ASP A 362 2.79 15.99 -7.70
N ILE A 363 1.55 15.65 -8.08
CA ILE A 363 1.05 15.77 -9.46
C ILE A 363 1.20 17.19 -10.04
N PRO A 364 0.88 18.29 -9.31
CA PRO A 364 1.12 19.64 -9.83
C PRO A 364 2.59 19.90 -10.21
N ALA A 365 3.54 19.46 -9.38
CA ALA A 365 4.97 19.60 -9.67
C ALA A 365 5.38 18.74 -10.87
N LEU A 366 4.84 17.52 -11.00
CA LEU A 366 5.09 16.64 -12.13
C LEU A 366 4.54 17.22 -13.45
N CYS A 367 3.41 17.93 -13.43
CA CYS A 367 2.92 18.67 -14.60
C CYS A 367 3.94 19.74 -15.05
N GLU A 368 4.46 20.55 -14.12
CA GLU A 368 5.47 21.57 -14.43
C GLU A 368 6.79 20.94 -14.92
N LEU A 369 7.24 19.88 -14.26
CA LEU A 369 8.45 19.14 -14.66
C LEU A 369 8.31 18.48 -16.03
N TYR A 370 7.11 18.01 -16.39
CA TYR A 370 6.82 17.49 -17.72
C TYR A 370 6.88 18.61 -18.77
N ALA A 371 6.27 19.78 -18.48
CA ALA A 371 6.33 20.94 -19.36
C ALA A 371 7.76 21.47 -19.55
N LEU A 372 8.62 21.34 -18.52
CA LEU A 372 10.05 21.67 -18.59
C LEU A 372 10.89 20.59 -19.30
N GLY A 373 10.30 19.47 -19.72
CA GLY A 373 11.03 18.36 -20.36
C GLY A 373 11.90 17.53 -19.42
N LEU A 374 11.71 17.66 -18.10
CA LEU A 374 12.44 16.89 -17.07
C LEU A 374 11.72 15.59 -16.68
N CYS A 375 10.40 15.59 -16.69
CA CYS A 375 9.60 14.39 -16.46
C CYS A 375 9.20 13.76 -17.79
N ARG A 376 9.47 12.47 -17.95
CA ARG A 376 9.09 11.68 -19.13
C ARG A 376 7.77 10.95 -18.88
N PRO A 377 6.97 10.67 -19.93
CA PRO A 377 5.77 9.86 -19.76
C PRO A 377 6.12 8.46 -19.25
N PRO A 378 5.23 7.82 -18.47
CA PRO A 378 5.46 6.45 -18.01
C PRO A 378 5.50 5.49 -19.20
N ARG A 379 6.41 4.52 -19.16
CA ARG A 379 6.51 3.48 -20.21
C ARG A 379 5.50 2.36 -19.98
N PHE A 380 5.30 1.98 -18.72
CA PHE A 380 4.44 0.88 -18.33
C PHE A 380 3.22 1.39 -17.56
N LEU A 381 2.03 1.01 -17.99
CA LEU A 381 0.77 1.42 -17.38
C LEU A 381 -0.05 0.18 -17.04
N PRO A 382 -0.77 0.15 -15.90
CA PRO A 382 -1.75 -0.89 -15.65
C PRO A 382 -2.80 -0.95 -16.77
N PRO A 383 -3.37 -2.13 -17.08
CA PRO A 383 -4.37 -2.28 -18.14
C PRO A 383 -5.55 -1.31 -18.03
N TRP A 384 -6.01 -1.03 -16.80
CA TRP A 384 -7.14 -0.13 -16.51
C TRP A 384 -6.82 1.37 -16.66
N ILE A 385 -5.55 1.73 -16.85
CA ILE A 385 -5.12 3.09 -17.23
C ILE A 385 -4.88 3.18 -18.73
N SER A 386 -4.19 2.20 -19.32
CA SER A 386 -3.92 2.17 -20.76
C SER A 386 -5.20 2.03 -21.59
N ASP A 387 -6.18 1.29 -21.07
CA ASP A 387 -7.53 1.19 -21.63
C ASP A 387 -8.54 1.55 -20.54
N PRO A 388 -8.90 2.85 -20.42
CA PRO A 388 -9.72 3.33 -19.32
C PRO A 388 -11.22 3.09 -19.54
N ARG A 389 -11.65 2.34 -20.57
CA ARG A 389 -13.10 2.16 -20.88
C ARG A 389 -13.90 1.67 -19.68
N TYR A 390 -13.42 0.64 -18.99
CA TYR A 390 -14.06 0.11 -17.79
C TYR A 390 -13.99 1.11 -16.63
N LEU A 391 -12.83 1.74 -16.40
CA LEU A 391 -12.65 2.74 -15.35
C LEU A 391 -13.62 3.91 -15.54
N LEU A 392 -13.76 4.44 -16.76
CA LEU A 392 -14.67 5.55 -17.09
C LEU A 392 -16.13 5.17 -16.86
N ALA A 393 -16.55 3.96 -17.24
CA ALA A 393 -17.89 3.48 -16.98
C ALA A 393 -18.17 3.37 -15.48
N MET A 394 -17.23 2.81 -14.71
CA MET A 394 -17.34 2.65 -13.26
C MET A 394 -17.36 4.01 -12.53
N LEU A 395 -16.50 4.96 -12.92
CA LEU A 395 -16.51 6.32 -12.37
C LEU A 395 -17.82 7.06 -12.69
N THR A 396 -18.31 6.94 -13.92
CA THR A 396 -19.58 7.56 -14.34
C THR A 396 -20.75 6.97 -13.55
N PHE A 397 -20.80 5.65 -13.41
CA PHE A 397 -21.81 4.97 -12.60
C PHE A 397 -21.75 5.44 -11.15
N SER A 398 -20.55 5.52 -10.58
CA SER A 398 -20.41 5.84 -9.17
C SER A 398 -20.74 7.30 -8.84
N VAL A 399 -20.45 8.25 -9.73
CA VAL A 399 -20.91 9.65 -9.61
C VAL A 399 -22.43 9.77 -9.70
N PHE A 400 -23.05 8.93 -10.54
CA PHE A 400 -24.51 8.88 -10.64
C PHE A 400 -25.14 8.31 -9.37
N THR A 401 -24.65 7.17 -8.87
CA THR A 401 -25.21 6.50 -7.69
C THR A 401 -24.98 7.28 -6.40
N SER A 402 -23.88 8.01 -6.27
CA SER A 402 -23.60 8.80 -5.04
C SER A 402 -24.59 9.94 -4.82
N ARG A 403 -25.42 10.28 -5.81
CA ARG A 403 -26.50 11.27 -5.69
C ARG A 403 -27.81 10.70 -5.17
N VAL A 404 -27.92 9.37 -5.10
CA VAL A 404 -29.14 8.68 -4.70
C VAL A 404 -28.92 8.10 -3.30
N SER A 405 -29.73 8.52 -2.33
CA SER A 405 -29.72 7.89 -1.01
C SER A 405 -30.39 6.52 -1.09
N LEU A 406 -29.67 5.48 -0.65
CA LEU A 406 -30.19 4.12 -0.58
C LEU A 406 -31.09 3.90 0.65
N GLU A 407 -31.00 4.73 1.67
CA GLU A 407 -31.68 4.50 2.95
C GLU A 407 -33.22 4.34 2.80
N PRO A 408 -33.94 5.22 2.07
CA PRO A 408 -35.37 5.02 1.83
C PRO A 408 -35.68 3.76 1.01
N ILE A 409 -34.75 3.38 0.11
CA ILE A 409 -34.91 2.22 -0.77
C ILE A 409 -34.71 0.93 0.03
N VAL A 410 -33.76 0.90 0.96
CA VAL A 410 -33.54 -0.22 1.88
C VAL A 410 -34.76 -0.45 2.76
N ASP A 411 -35.39 0.61 3.28
CA ASP A 411 -36.61 0.47 4.07
C ASP A 411 -37.79 -0.08 3.27
N VAL A 412 -37.93 0.33 2.00
CA VAL A 412 -38.92 -0.24 1.09
C VAL A 412 -38.60 -1.71 0.81
N ALA A 413 -37.35 -2.05 0.50
CA ALA A 413 -36.92 -3.42 0.25
C ALA A 413 -37.17 -4.32 1.47
N ARG A 414 -36.85 -3.84 2.68
CA ARG A 414 -37.13 -4.55 3.94
C ARG A 414 -38.62 -4.85 4.08
N LYS A 415 -39.50 -3.86 3.85
CA LYS A 415 -40.96 -4.06 3.92
C LYS A 415 -41.49 -4.99 2.83
N LEU A 416 -40.97 -4.88 1.61
CA LEU A 416 -41.38 -5.73 0.48
C LEU A 416 -40.98 -7.19 0.68
N LEU A 417 -39.83 -7.43 1.31
CA LEU A 417 -39.27 -8.76 1.52
C LEU A 417 -39.57 -9.34 2.90
N ASP A 418 -40.23 -8.59 3.80
CA ASP A 418 -40.51 -9.00 5.19
C ASP A 418 -41.31 -10.31 5.28
N SER A 419 -42.26 -10.50 4.37
CA SER A 419 -43.09 -11.71 4.27
C SER A 419 -42.59 -12.70 3.22
N ALA A 420 -41.51 -12.38 2.50
CA ALA A 420 -40.96 -13.25 1.47
C ALA A 420 -40.14 -14.38 2.12
N PRO A 421 -40.38 -15.66 1.77
CA PRO A 421 -39.56 -16.74 2.29
C PRO A 421 -38.12 -16.61 1.77
N MET A 422 -37.15 -17.02 2.59
CA MET A 422 -35.75 -17.06 2.17
C MET A 422 -35.58 -18.07 1.03
N VAL A 423 -35.16 -17.58 -0.13
CA VAL A 423 -34.93 -18.42 -1.31
C VAL A 423 -33.49 -18.92 -1.32
N ARG A 424 -33.30 -20.23 -1.13
CA ARG A 424 -32.00 -20.89 -1.31
C ARG A 424 -31.87 -21.35 -2.75
N MET A 425 -31.07 -20.62 -3.54
CA MET A 425 -30.76 -21.03 -4.90
C MET A 425 -29.74 -22.19 -4.89
N PRO A 426 -29.92 -23.23 -5.71
CA PRO A 426 -28.93 -24.29 -5.85
C PRO A 426 -27.58 -23.70 -6.29
N ALA A 427 -26.49 -24.20 -5.71
CA ALA A 427 -25.15 -23.77 -6.09
C ALA A 427 -24.85 -24.21 -7.54
N ASN A 428 -24.38 -23.29 -8.37
CA ASN A 428 -23.96 -23.63 -9.73
C ASN A 428 -22.66 -24.44 -9.68
N GLY A 429 -22.74 -25.76 -9.87
CA GLY A 429 -21.61 -26.66 -10.05
C GLY A 429 -22.08 -28.02 -10.55
N PRO A 430 -21.33 -28.71 -11.44
CA PRO A 430 -21.76 -29.98 -11.98
C PRO A 430 -21.81 -31.02 -10.86
N GLU A 431 -22.97 -31.67 -10.70
CA GLU A 431 -23.05 -32.97 -10.05
C GLU A 431 -22.08 -33.89 -10.81
N ARG A 432 -20.89 -34.14 -10.25
CA ARG A 432 -20.10 -35.26 -10.72
C ARG A 432 -20.82 -36.50 -10.20
N GLU A 433 -21.59 -37.12 -11.08
CA GLU A 433 -22.10 -38.47 -10.89
C GLU A 433 -20.94 -39.42 -10.54
N SER A 434 -21.26 -40.30 -9.59
CA SER A 434 -20.47 -41.30 -8.85
C SER A 434 -19.32 -41.99 -9.59
#